data_AF-A0A967I934-F1
#
_entry.id   AF-A0A967I934-F1
#
_cell.length_a   1.000
_cell.length_b   1.000
_cell.length_c   1.000
_cell.angle_alpha   90.00
_cell.angle_beta   90.00
_cell.angle_gamma   90.00
#
_symmetry.space_group_name_H-M   'P 1'
#
loop_
_entity.id
_entity.type
_entity.pdbx_description
1 polymer ?
#
loop_
_entity_poly.entity_id
_entity_poly.type
_entity_poly.pdbx_seq_one_letter_code
_entity_poly.pdbx_strand_id
1 'polypeptide(L)'
;DRLQKALINESATFLAADRVISSRSPIDDGFLEKADELGLQRAQTLSFLSMVFSDDRAQFCSVKAVDDNYPLRGDLIISDAPFVAGRVVR
;
A
#
# COMPACT_ATOMS: atom_id res chain seq x y z
N ASP A 1 -20.23 2.99 17.59
CA ASP A 1 -19.20 2.00 17.97
C ASP A 1 -18.90 0.87 16.98
N ARG A 2 -19.82 -0.04 16.65
CA ARG A 2 -19.49 -1.16 15.71
C ARG A 2 -19.15 -0.67 14.28
N LEU A 3 -19.89 0.32 13.78
CA LEU A 3 -19.72 0.89 12.44
C LEU A 3 -18.41 1.69 12.33
N GLN A 4 -18.07 2.46 13.35
CA GLN A 4 -16.80 3.21 13.44
C GLN A 4 -15.60 2.27 13.55
N LYS A 5 -15.69 1.18 14.33
CA LYS A 5 -14.64 0.14 14.37
C LYS A 5 -14.50 -0.61 13.05
N ALA A 6 -15.61 -0.91 12.37
CA ALA A 6 -15.58 -1.51 11.03
C ALA A 6 -14.88 -0.58 10.03
N LEU A 7 -15.23 0.71 10.01
CA LEU A 7 -14.63 1.71 9.13
C LEU A 7 -13.14 1.94 9.45
N ILE A 8 -12.74 1.94 10.72
CA ILE A 8 -11.34 2.04 11.13
C ILE A 8 -10.56 0.79 10.72
N ASN A 9 -11.10 -0.42 10.89
CA ASN A 9 -10.45 -1.66 10.46
C ASN A 9 -10.38 -1.79 8.92
N GLU A 10 -11.42 -1.35 8.20
CA GLU A 10 -11.39 -1.23 6.73
C GLU A 10 -10.34 -0.20 6.30
N SER A 11 -10.21 0.92 7.03
CA SER A 11 -9.20 1.93 6.76
C SER A 11 -7.78 1.44 7.06
N ALA A 12 -7.56 0.62 8.09
CA ALA A 12 -6.26 0.03 8.42
C ALA A 12 -5.86 -1.06 7.40
N THR A 13 -6.84 -1.84 6.92
CA THR A 13 -6.64 -2.80 5.82
C THR A 13 -6.32 -2.06 4.52
N PHE A 14 -6.95 -0.91 4.29
CA PHE A 14 -6.63 -0.02 3.17
C PHE A 14 -5.24 0.62 3.30
N LEU A 15 -4.82 0.95 4.53
CA LEU A 15 -3.47 1.42 4.84
C LEU A 15 -2.41 0.31 4.77
N ALA A 16 -2.82 -0.96 4.84
CA ALA A 16 -1.98 -2.16 4.83
C ALA A 16 -0.92 -2.22 5.96
N ALA A 17 -1.11 -1.44 7.03
CA ALA A 17 -0.23 -1.36 8.19
C ALA A 17 -0.96 -0.77 9.40
N ASP A 18 -0.42 -0.97 10.61
CA ASP A 18 -0.94 -0.32 11.83
C ASP A 18 -0.69 1.19 11.86
N ARG A 19 0.42 1.63 11.25
CA ARG A 19 0.83 3.03 11.16
C ARG A 19 1.45 3.28 9.79
N VAL A 20 1.20 4.46 9.25
CA VAL A 20 1.75 4.90 7.96
C VAL A 20 2.35 6.29 8.14
N ILE A 21 3.60 6.44 7.72
CA ILE A 21 4.27 7.73 7.57
C ILE A 21 4.41 7.97 6.07
N SER A 22 4.03 9.15 5.59
CA SER A 22 4.13 9.50 4.17
C SER A 22 4.72 10.89 4.01
N SER A 23 5.53 11.06 2.98
CA SER A 23 6.17 12.32 2.62
C SER A 23 6.27 12.40 1.09
N ARG A 24 6.32 13.63 0.55
CA ARG A 24 6.59 13.87 -0.88
C ARG A 24 8.09 13.81 -1.20
N SER A 25 8.93 13.88 -0.16
CA SER A 25 10.38 13.74 -0.21
C SER A 25 10.78 12.45 0.52
N PRO A 26 12.02 11.95 0.35
CA PRO A 26 12.51 10.82 1.14
C PRO A 26 12.24 11.02 2.64
N ILE A 27 11.75 9.97 3.30
CA ILE A 27 11.63 9.97 4.76
C ILE A 27 13.03 9.89 5.34
N ASP A 28 13.30 10.68 6.38
CA ASP A 28 14.58 10.69 7.07
C ASP A 28 14.92 9.29 7.63
N ASP A 29 16.14 8.83 7.38
CA ASP A 29 16.62 7.51 7.77
C ASP A 29 16.54 7.27 9.29
N GLY A 30 16.60 8.33 10.10
CA GLY A 30 16.45 8.23 11.56
C GLY A 30 15.09 7.66 12.00
N PHE A 31 14.02 7.82 11.19
CA PHE A 31 12.75 7.14 11.45
C PHE A 31 12.83 5.63 11.18
N LEU A 32 13.58 5.23 10.16
CA LEU A 32 13.76 3.83 9.80
C LEU A 32 14.60 3.12 10.85
N GLU A 33 15.72 3.73 11.23
CA GLU A 33 16.58 3.25 12.32
C GLU A 33 15.79 3.10 13.62
N LYS A 34 14.96 4.10 13.97
CA LYS A 34 14.16 4.01 15.19
C LYS A 34 13.11 2.91 15.15
N ALA A 35 12.50 2.67 13.99
CA ALA A 35 11.56 1.56 13.83
C ALA A 35 12.27 0.20 14.00
N ASP A 36 13.47 0.06 13.44
CA ASP A 36 14.30 -1.13 13.59
C ASP A 36 14.73 -1.34 15.06
N GLU A 37 15.13 -0.28 15.78
CA GLU A 37 15.44 -0.32 17.22
C GLU A 37 14.25 -0.78 18.08
N LEU A 38 13.04 -0.37 17.70
CA LEU A 38 11.80 -0.74 18.38
C LEU A 38 11.31 -2.14 17.99
N GLY A 39 12.00 -2.84 17.08
CA GLY A 39 11.63 -4.17 16.60
C GLY A 39 10.34 -4.18 15.77
N LEU A 40 10.01 -3.05 15.13
CA LEU A 40 8.80 -2.93 14.32
C LEU A 40 9.00 -3.54 12.94
N GLN A 41 7.96 -4.21 12.43
CA GLN A 41 7.93 -4.60 11.02
C GLN A 41 7.67 -3.35 10.17
N ARG A 42 8.43 -3.21 9.08
CA ARG A 42 8.31 -2.10 8.14
C ARG A 42 8.17 -2.61 6.70
N ALA A 43 7.42 -1.85 5.92
CA ALA A 43 7.28 -1.99 4.48
C ALA A 43 7.36 -0.59 3.86
N GLN A 44 8.06 -0.47 2.75
CA GLN A 44 8.20 0.76 1.99
C GLN A 44 7.26 0.75 0.79
N THR A 45 6.65 1.90 0.53
CA THR A 45 5.82 2.10 -0.65
C THR A 45 6.14 3.43 -1.30
N LEU A 46 6.03 3.48 -2.62
CA LEU A 46 6.11 4.70 -3.41
C LEU A 46 4.86 4.80 -4.27
N SER A 47 4.19 5.96 -4.26
CA SER A 47 3.01 6.18 -5.08
C SER A 47 3.16 7.43 -5.92
N PHE A 48 2.87 7.32 -7.22
CA PHE A 48 3.00 8.44 -8.16
C PHE A 48 1.96 8.33 -9.28
N LEU A 49 1.58 9.48 -9.84
CA LEU A 49 0.75 9.53 -11.03
C LEU A 49 1.58 9.20 -12.26
N SER A 50 1.01 8.41 -13.16
CA SER A 50 1.62 8.01 -14.43
C SER A 50 0.57 8.04 -15.54
N MET A 51 0.97 7.65 -16.73
CA MET A 51 0.11 7.52 -17.89
C MET A 51 0.36 6.15 -18.54
N VAL A 52 -0.71 5.39 -18.74
CA VAL A 52 -0.68 4.13 -19.49
C VAL A 52 -1.18 4.39 -20.90
N PHE A 53 -0.54 3.75 -21.87
CA PHE A 53 -0.92 3.80 -23.28
C PHE A 53 -1.38 2.41 -23.72
N SER A 54 -2.48 2.39 -24.46
CA SER A 54 -2.93 1.27 -25.29
C SER A 54 -3.14 1.84 -26.69
N ASP A 55 -3.04 1.01 -27.74
CA ASP A 55 -2.90 1.39 -29.16
C ASP A 55 -3.46 2.78 -29.54
N ASP A 56 -4.71 3.07 -29.17
CA ASP A 56 -5.40 4.32 -29.56
C ASP A 56 -5.71 5.28 -28.39
N ARG A 57 -5.29 4.97 -27.15
CA ARG A 57 -5.74 5.67 -25.93
C ARG A 57 -4.62 5.83 -24.89
N ALA A 58 -4.48 7.06 -24.42
CA ALA A 58 -3.71 7.39 -23.22
C ALA A 58 -4.66 7.59 -22.04
N GLN A 59 -4.32 7.03 -20.87
CA GLN A 59 -5.11 7.19 -19.66
C GLN A 59 -4.20 7.46 -18.46
N PHE A 60 -4.58 8.43 -17.63
CA PHE A 60 -3.92 8.66 -16.35
C PHE A 60 -4.14 7.47 -15.43
N CYS A 61 -3.05 7.02 -14.81
CA CYS A 61 -3.08 5.97 -13.80
C CYS A 61 -2.32 6.42 -12.55
N SER A 62 -2.61 5.77 -11.43
CA SER A 62 -1.81 5.90 -10.21
C SER A 62 -1.04 4.59 -10.04
N VAL A 63 0.28 4.69 -9.93
CA VAL A 63 1.17 3.54 -9.71
C VAL A 63 1.55 3.52 -8.24
N LYS A 64 1.41 2.35 -7.61
CA LYS A 64 1.93 2.07 -6.27
C LYS A 64 2.98 0.98 -6.39
N ALA A 65 4.23 1.32 -6.12
CA ALA A 65 5.31 0.37 -5.91
C ALA A 65 5.38 0.03 -4.42
N VAL A 66 5.64 -1.24 -4.12
CA VAL A 66 5.73 -1.79 -2.77
C VAL A 66 6.97 -2.68 -2.70
N ASP A 67 7.54 -2.84 -1.52
CA ASP A 67 8.57 -3.85 -1.26
C ASP A 67 7.98 -5.21 -0.86
N ASP A 68 8.85 -6.19 -0.69
CA ASP A 68 8.49 -7.59 -0.39
C ASP A 68 7.85 -7.75 1.00
N ASN A 69 7.91 -6.73 1.86
CA ASN A 69 7.32 -6.77 3.19
C ASN A 69 5.85 -6.29 3.19
N TYR A 70 5.35 -5.81 2.05
CA TYR A 70 3.99 -5.33 1.91
C TYR A 70 3.02 -6.48 1.53
N PRO A 71 1.81 -6.54 2.11
CA PRO A 71 1.29 -5.68 3.16
C PRO A 71 1.72 -6.16 4.56
N LEU A 72 1.87 -5.24 5.52
CA LEU A 72 2.10 -5.60 6.93
C LEU A 72 0.81 -6.06 7.62
N ARG A 73 -0.35 -5.66 7.08
CA ARG A 73 -1.69 -6.05 7.54
C ARG A 73 -2.57 -6.44 6.36
N GLY A 74 -3.24 -7.59 6.46
CA GLY A 74 -4.12 -8.10 5.42
C GLY A 74 -3.36 -8.90 4.37
N ASP A 75 -3.99 -9.05 3.19
CA ASP A 75 -3.43 -9.79 2.06
C ASP A 75 -3.54 -8.95 0.79
N LEU A 76 -2.50 -8.96 -0.06
CA LEU A 76 -2.56 -8.33 -1.38
C LEU A 76 -3.24 -9.31 -2.34
N ILE A 77 -4.35 -8.88 -2.96
CA ILE A 77 -5.10 -9.71 -3.90
C ILE A 77 -4.97 -9.12 -5.30
N ILE A 78 -4.54 -9.94 -6.26
CA ILE A 78 -4.43 -9.54 -7.66
C ILE A 78 -5.35 -10.37 -8.56
N SER A 79 -5.79 -9.76 -9.65
CA SER A 79 -6.60 -10.40 -10.68
C SER A 79 -6.17 -9.90 -12.06
N ASP A 80 -6.18 -10.80 -13.04
CA ASP A 80 -5.87 -10.50 -14.44
C ASP A 80 -7.10 -9.92 -15.18
N ALA A 81 -8.29 -9.99 -14.57
CA ALA A 81 -9.53 -9.44 -15.12
C ALA A 81 -10.31 -8.58 -14.11
N PRO A 82 -11.05 -7.54 -14.56
CA PRO A 82 -11.93 -6.77 -13.69
C PRO A 82 -13.07 -7.62 -13.11
N PHE A 83 -13.42 -7.37 -11.84
CA PHE A 83 -14.59 -7.94 -11.14
C PHE A 83 -14.63 -9.47 -11.00
N VAL A 84 -13.51 -10.16 -11.17
CA VAL A 84 -13.40 -11.61 -10.87
C VAL A 84 -12.70 -11.83 -9.52
N ALA A 85 -12.88 -13.01 -8.94
CA ALA A 85 -12.16 -13.40 -7.74
C ALA A 85 -10.65 -13.44 -8.01
N GLY A 86 -9.89 -12.65 -7.25
CA GLY A 86 -8.44 -12.62 -7.36
C GLY A 86 -7.75 -13.71 -6.55
N ARG A 87 -6.42 -13.71 -6.58
CA ARG A 87 -5.54 -14.57 -5.78
C ARG A 87 -4.71 -13.74 -4.82
N VAL A 88 -4.47 -14.26 -3.63
CA VAL A 88 -3.53 -13.66 -2.67
C VAL A 88 -2.10 -13.82 -3.20
N VAL A 89 -1.32 -12.75 -3.14
CA VAL A 89 0.11 -12.71 -3.39
C VAL A 89 0.81 -12.19 -2.13
N ARG A 90 1.97 -12.80 -1.83
CA ARG A 90 2.88 -12.42 -0.75
C ARG A 90 4.23 -12.10 -1.35
#